data_AF-A0AA39M1Y4-F1
#
_entry.id   AF-A0AA39M1Y4-F1
#
_cell.length_a   1.000
_cell.length_b   1.000
_cell.length_c   1.000
_cell.angle_alpha   90.00
_cell.angle_beta   90.00
_cell.angle_gamma   90.00
#
_symmetry.space_group_name_H-M   'P 1'
#
loop_
_entity.id
_entity.type
_entity.pdbx_description
1 polymer ?
#
loop_
_entity_poly.entity_id
_entity_poly.type
_entity_poly.pdbx_seq_one_letter_code
_entity_poly.pdbx_strand_id
1 'polypeptide(L)'
;MREGGLFQRPPIVNRDRCRVLETLKAIRYRYVRNSTGMDEILPGLFLGNLRDSKDAQQLEEKRIEFVVSAHRSLEKFPETHSTERPKCKVLRVAINDNPAENIEQYFSTVCAFIHAARLQEKNVLVHCLMGVSRSAAFVAAYLLSATHLNYEEVFSFLSSRRPMVNPNFGFRMQLYKYCAGPRRNKERERLTRLSDRSLDLFYADCHFISPQIVPPVTAHLRRRRSKSENDLQVPQGSSQVFSIPNLSQLHIDHFPSITIPFDCKITQKRSPAAVLLTSRYTKPPKQ
;
A
#
# COMPACT_ATOMS: atom_id res chain seq x y z
N MET A 1 7.79 53.24 32.70
CA MET A 1 9.11 52.57 32.70
C MET A 1 8.89 51.14 32.24
N ARG A 2 9.70 50.67 31.28
CA ARG A 2 9.54 49.38 30.59
C ARG A 2 10.27 48.24 31.32
N GLU A 3 9.62 47.07 31.24
CA GLU A 3 10.14 45.71 31.00
C GLU A 3 11.03 44.98 32.03
N GLY A 4 10.65 43.72 32.25
CA GLY A 4 11.46 42.69 32.90
C GLY A 4 10.92 41.27 32.63
N GLY A 5 10.64 40.94 31.37
CA GLY A 5 10.25 39.59 30.96
C GLY A 5 11.46 38.65 30.96
N LEU A 6 11.45 37.62 31.81
CA LEU A 6 12.39 36.51 31.73
C LEU A 6 12.12 35.69 30.46
N PHE A 7 12.72 36.11 29.35
CA PHE A 7 12.98 35.21 28.22
C PHE A 7 14.08 34.24 28.65
N GLN A 8 13.69 33.03 29.09
CA GLN A 8 14.65 31.93 29.18
C GLN A 8 15.21 31.70 27.78
N ARG A 9 16.54 31.87 27.62
CA ARG A 9 17.22 31.55 26.37
C ARG A 9 16.94 30.09 26.02
N PRO A 10 16.56 29.77 24.76
CA PRO A 10 16.40 28.38 24.36
C PRO A 10 17.72 27.62 24.62
N PRO A 11 17.64 26.33 25.00
CA PRO A 11 18.83 25.55 25.33
C PRO A 11 19.83 25.62 24.17
N ILE A 12 21.08 25.95 24.49
CA ILE A 12 22.19 25.97 23.55
C ILE A 12 22.38 24.54 23.04
N VAL A 13 21.80 24.24 21.87
CA VAL A 13 22.10 22.99 21.17
C VAL A 13 23.56 23.08 20.75
N ASN A 14 24.42 22.27 21.35
CA ASN A 14 25.86 22.26 21.08
C ASN A 14 26.10 22.18 19.56
N ARG A 15 26.88 23.13 19.01
CA ARG A 15 27.22 23.27 17.58
C ARG A 15 27.73 21.95 16.98
N ASP A 16 28.38 21.12 17.79
CA ASP A 16 28.88 19.81 17.40
C ASP A 16 27.77 18.77 17.18
N ARG A 17 26.68 18.82 17.97
CA ARG A 17 25.50 17.96 17.76
C ARG A 17 24.82 18.28 16.43
N CYS A 18 24.67 19.56 16.09
CA CYS A 18 24.10 19.97 14.80
C CYS A 18 24.95 19.47 13.62
N ARG A 19 26.28 19.56 13.70
CA ARG A 19 27.18 19.04 12.67
C ARG A 19 27.06 17.53 12.50
N VAL A 20 27.09 16.76 13.60
CA VAL A 20 26.94 15.30 13.55
C VAL A 20 25.60 14.91 12.91
N LEU A 21 24.50 15.58 13.28
CA LEU A 21 23.19 15.30 12.70
C LEU A 21 23.14 15.59 11.20
N GLU A 22 23.74 16.70 10.74
CA GLU A 22 23.82 17.02 9.31
C GLU A 22 24.70 16.02 8.54
N THR A 23 25.84 15.61 9.11
CA THR A 23 26.68 14.56 8.54
C THR A 23 25.95 13.24 8.43
N LEU A 24 25.23 12.81 9.47
CA LEU A 24 24.43 11.58 9.46
C LEU A 24 23.29 11.65 8.43
N LYS A 25 22.61 12.79 8.31
CA LYS A 25 21.61 13.03 7.25
C LYS A 25 22.23 12.89 5.87
N ALA A 26 23.42 13.47 5.65
CA ALA A 26 24.11 13.41 4.36
C ALA A 26 24.58 11.99 4.01
N ILE A 27 25.12 11.24 4.97
CA ILE A 27 25.51 9.83 4.80
C ILE A 27 24.28 9.00 4.45
N ARG A 28 23.19 9.16 5.20
CA ARG A 28 21.91 8.47 4.93
C ARG A 28 21.39 8.81 3.54
N TYR A 29 21.45 10.08 3.14
CA TYR A 29 20.99 10.52 1.83
C TYR A 29 21.82 9.90 0.70
N ARG A 30 23.14 9.81 0.86
CA ARG A 30 24.03 9.10 -0.07
C ARG A 30 23.70 7.61 -0.16
N TYR A 31 23.51 6.96 0.99
CA TYR A 31 23.09 5.56 1.04
C TYR A 31 21.76 5.34 0.28
N VAL A 32 20.75 6.16 0.52
CA VAL A 32 19.46 6.07 -0.18
C VAL A 32 19.61 6.28 -1.68
N ARG A 33 20.43 7.26 -2.11
CA ARG A 33 20.63 7.54 -3.55
C ARG A 33 21.36 6.42 -4.30
N ASN A 34 22.19 5.67 -3.59
CA ASN A 34 22.97 4.56 -4.13
C ASN A 34 22.27 3.20 -3.93
N SER A 35 21.26 3.13 -3.07
CA SER A 35 20.42 1.94 -2.92
C SER A 35 19.65 1.71 -4.21
N THR A 36 19.76 0.48 -4.71
CA THR A 36 19.11 0.01 -5.93
C THR A 36 17.97 -0.93 -5.56
N GLY A 37 16.80 -0.71 -6.15
CA GLY A 37 15.67 -1.62 -6.06
C GLY A 37 14.70 -1.37 -4.90
N MET A 38 13.51 -1.94 -5.07
CA MET A 38 12.47 -2.03 -4.03
C MET A 38 12.73 -3.20 -3.09
N ASP A 39 12.38 -3.04 -1.81
CA ASP A 39 12.50 -4.10 -0.81
C ASP A 39 11.15 -4.78 -0.59
N GLU A 40 11.16 -6.11 -0.53
CA GLU A 40 9.98 -6.88 -0.10
C GLU A 40 9.85 -6.81 1.42
N ILE A 41 8.78 -6.17 1.89
CA ILE A 41 8.50 -5.97 3.31
C ILE A 41 7.75 -7.17 3.86
N LEU A 42 6.70 -7.57 3.18
CA LEU A 42 5.95 -8.81 3.41
C LEU A 42 5.79 -9.53 2.07
N PRO A 43 5.47 -10.84 2.06
CA PRO A 43 5.13 -11.53 0.82
C PRO A 43 4.10 -10.74 0.00
N GLY A 44 4.53 -10.30 -1.19
CA GLY A 44 3.72 -9.51 -2.13
C GLY A 44 3.55 -8.02 -1.80
N LEU A 45 4.22 -7.48 -0.78
CA LEU A 45 4.20 -6.05 -0.42
C LEU A 45 5.61 -5.46 -0.50
N PHE A 46 5.81 -4.55 -1.46
CA PHE A 46 7.09 -3.93 -1.74
C PHE A 46 7.10 -2.45 -1.35
N LEU A 47 8.25 -1.96 -0.88
CA LEU A 47 8.51 -0.56 -0.56
C LEU A 47 9.68 -0.05 -1.38
N GLY A 48 9.46 1.05 -2.11
CA GLY A 48 10.47 1.61 -3.00
C GLY A 48 10.42 3.13 -3.17
N ASN A 49 11.24 3.61 -4.09
CA ASN A 49 11.41 5.01 -4.49
C ASN A 49 10.85 5.27 -5.91
N LEU A 50 11.01 6.50 -6.41
CA LEU A 50 10.47 6.88 -7.72
C LEU A 50 11.14 6.12 -8.88
N ARG A 51 12.44 5.82 -8.78
CA ARG A 51 13.16 5.05 -9.81
C ARG A 51 12.60 3.64 -9.90
N ASP A 52 12.37 2.99 -8.76
CA ASP A 52 11.80 1.64 -8.71
C ASP A 52 10.41 1.59 -9.38
N SER A 53 9.59 2.63 -9.23
CA SER A 53 8.28 2.73 -9.91
C SER A 53 8.36 2.99 -11.42
N LYS A 54 9.53 3.40 -11.92
CA LYS A 54 9.76 3.69 -13.34
C LYS A 54 10.53 2.58 -14.06
N ASP A 55 11.09 1.63 -13.31
CA ASP A 55 11.86 0.50 -13.83
C ASP A 55 10.94 -0.65 -14.27
N ALA A 56 10.68 -0.74 -15.58
CA ALA A 56 9.75 -1.73 -16.13
C ALA A 56 10.23 -3.17 -15.93
N GLN A 57 11.53 -3.42 -16.04
CA GLN A 57 12.13 -4.74 -15.87
C GLN A 57 11.92 -5.23 -14.43
N GLN A 58 12.23 -4.39 -13.45
CA GLN A 58 12.05 -4.74 -12.04
C GLN A 58 10.58 -4.95 -11.67
N LEU A 59 9.67 -4.13 -12.23
CA LEU A 59 8.23 -4.30 -12.04
C LEU A 59 7.73 -5.64 -12.59
N GLU A 60 8.23 -6.06 -13.76
CA GLU A 60 7.88 -7.35 -14.38
C GLU A 60 8.48 -8.53 -13.60
N GLU A 61 9.78 -8.47 -13.25
CA GLU A 61 10.48 -9.48 -12.46
C GLU A 61 9.80 -9.72 -11.10
N LYS A 62 9.37 -8.63 -10.44
CA LYS A 62 8.65 -8.68 -9.17
C LYS A 62 7.14 -8.84 -9.35
N ARG A 63 6.63 -8.97 -10.58
CA ARG A 63 5.21 -9.15 -10.92
C ARG A 63 4.30 -8.11 -10.25
N ILE A 64 4.73 -6.86 -10.23
CA ILE A 64 3.97 -5.76 -9.64
C ILE A 64 2.74 -5.47 -10.51
N GLU A 65 1.57 -5.60 -9.91
CA GLU A 65 0.27 -5.33 -10.56
C GLU A 65 -0.48 -4.16 -9.91
N PHE A 66 -0.07 -3.76 -8.71
CA PHE A 66 -0.64 -2.64 -7.97
C PHE A 66 0.45 -1.66 -7.55
N VAL A 67 0.21 -0.35 -7.69
CA VAL A 67 1.17 0.69 -7.32
C VAL A 67 0.48 1.79 -6.51
N VAL A 68 1.00 2.10 -5.33
CA VAL A 68 0.65 3.30 -4.56
C VAL A 68 1.74 4.35 -4.78
N SER A 69 1.36 5.46 -5.41
CA SER A 69 2.25 6.57 -5.74
C SER A 69 2.01 7.76 -4.81
N ALA A 70 2.89 7.94 -3.83
CA ALA A 70 2.75 8.94 -2.77
C ALA A 70 3.67 10.16 -2.98
N HIS A 71 3.29 11.04 -3.89
CA HIS A 71 3.94 12.35 -4.08
C HIS A 71 3.05 13.34 -4.85
N ARG A 72 3.29 14.64 -4.63
CA ARG A 72 2.52 15.74 -5.26
C ARG A 72 2.72 15.88 -6.76
N SER A 73 3.88 15.49 -7.30
CA SER A 73 4.09 15.50 -8.75
C SER A 73 3.29 14.37 -9.37
N LEU A 74 1.98 14.60 -9.53
CA LEU A 74 1.14 13.83 -10.42
C LEU A 74 1.52 14.24 -11.85
N GLU A 75 2.80 14.11 -12.23
CA GLU A 75 3.14 13.98 -13.64
C GLU A 75 2.11 13.01 -14.17
N LYS A 76 1.26 13.50 -15.07
CA LYS A 76 0.38 12.65 -15.84
C LYS A 76 1.35 11.62 -16.38
N PHE A 77 1.37 10.42 -15.80
CA PHE A 77 1.92 9.30 -16.52
C PHE A 77 1.11 9.40 -17.79
N PRO A 78 1.75 9.72 -18.93
CA PRO A 78 0.98 9.81 -20.13
C PRO A 78 0.18 8.51 -20.16
N GLU A 79 -1.08 8.61 -20.57
CA GLU A 79 -1.83 7.42 -20.99
C GLU A 79 -1.15 6.87 -22.25
N THR A 80 0.17 6.68 -22.20
CA THR A 80 0.92 5.87 -23.11
C THR A 80 0.40 4.49 -22.83
N HIS A 81 -0.48 4.09 -23.73
CA HIS A 81 -0.42 2.84 -24.46
C HIS A 81 1.01 2.41 -24.88
N SER A 82 2.06 2.70 -24.10
CA SER A 82 3.37 2.11 -24.23
C SER A 82 3.16 0.63 -23.96
N THR A 83 3.24 -0.15 -25.02
CA THR A 83 3.22 -1.61 -25.07
C THR A 83 4.27 -2.28 -24.16
N GLU A 84 5.09 -1.50 -23.46
CA GLU A 84 6.25 -1.90 -22.67
C GLU A 84 6.04 -1.85 -21.15
N ARG A 85 4.89 -1.36 -20.64
CA ARG A 85 4.61 -1.42 -19.19
C ARG A 85 3.55 -2.47 -18.87
N PRO A 86 3.76 -3.33 -17.85
CA PRO A 86 2.70 -4.17 -17.33
C PRO A 86 1.54 -3.27 -16.86
N LYS A 87 0.29 -3.66 -17.19
CA LYS A 87 -0.92 -2.92 -16.81
C LYS A 87 -1.09 -2.93 -15.29
N CYS A 88 -0.49 -1.96 -14.61
CA CYS A 88 -0.61 -1.79 -13.17
C CYS A 88 -1.85 -0.97 -12.82
N LYS A 89 -2.59 -1.39 -11.78
CA LYS A 89 -3.58 -0.54 -11.10
C LYS A 89 -2.83 0.46 -10.23
N VAL A 90 -3.05 1.76 -10.41
CA VAL A 90 -2.30 2.81 -9.70
C VAL A 90 -3.21 3.64 -8.80
N LEU A 91 -2.94 3.66 -7.50
CA LEU A 91 -3.51 4.62 -6.55
C LEU A 91 -2.54 5.79 -6.39
N ARG A 92 -2.99 7.01 -6.72
CA ARG A 92 -2.19 8.23 -6.58
C ARG A 92 -2.61 8.99 -5.33
N VAL A 93 -1.64 9.29 -4.47
CA VAL A 93 -1.83 10.07 -3.23
C VAL A 93 -0.97 11.32 -3.30
N ALA A 94 -1.63 12.45 -3.56
CA ALA A 94 -0.98 13.75 -3.65
C ALA A 94 -0.66 14.31 -2.26
N ILE A 95 0.49 13.90 -1.70
CA ILE A 95 0.94 14.34 -0.37
C ILE A 95 2.39 14.86 -0.39
N ASN A 96 2.64 15.96 0.33
CA ASN A 96 3.99 16.51 0.53
C ASN A 96 4.72 15.78 1.67
N ASP A 97 6.04 15.78 1.63
CA ASP A 97 6.85 15.22 2.72
C ASP A 97 7.14 16.28 3.79
N ASN A 98 6.07 16.82 4.36
CA ASN A 98 6.15 17.92 5.33
C ASN A 98 5.54 17.45 6.67
N PRO A 99 6.19 17.71 7.82
CA PRO A 99 5.64 17.36 9.13
C PRO A 99 4.25 17.93 9.45
N ALA A 100 3.84 19.02 8.80
CA ALA A 100 2.52 19.62 8.96
C ALA A 100 1.41 18.94 8.12
N GLU A 101 1.78 18.06 7.18
CA GLU A 101 0.79 17.37 6.34
C GLU A 101 0.03 16.31 7.14
N ASN A 102 -1.29 16.27 6.94
CA ASN A 102 -2.12 15.22 7.50
C ASN A 102 -2.03 13.97 6.62
N ILE A 103 -1.18 13.00 6.98
CA ILE A 103 -1.07 11.73 6.27
C ILE A 103 -2.13 10.72 6.71
N GLU A 104 -2.60 10.84 7.96
CA GLU A 104 -3.57 9.92 8.55
C GLU A 104 -4.89 9.88 7.77
N GLN A 105 -5.30 11.00 7.15
CA GLN A 105 -6.50 11.05 6.30
C GLN A 105 -6.49 10.04 5.15
N TYR A 106 -5.31 9.57 4.70
CA TYR A 106 -5.17 8.63 3.61
C TYR A 106 -4.98 7.17 4.06
N PHE A 107 -4.84 6.90 5.36
CA PHE A 107 -4.52 5.57 5.86
C PHE A 107 -5.55 4.53 5.45
N SER A 108 -6.85 4.80 5.63
CA SER A 108 -7.89 3.81 5.31
C SER A 108 -7.91 3.46 3.81
N THR A 109 -7.83 4.47 2.94
CA THR A 109 -7.80 4.29 1.48
C THR A 109 -6.58 3.49 1.02
N VAL A 110 -5.40 3.84 1.51
CA VAL A 110 -4.15 3.16 1.12
C VAL A 110 -4.10 1.75 1.70
N CYS A 111 -4.53 1.55 2.96
CA CYS A 111 -4.61 0.23 3.57
C CYS A 111 -5.58 -0.68 2.82
N ALA A 112 -6.76 -0.17 2.42
CA ALA A 112 -7.71 -0.92 1.60
C ALA A 112 -7.09 -1.37 0.27
N PHE A 113 -6.37 -0.47 -0.41
CA PHE A 113 -5.75 -0.77 -1.70
C PHE A 113 -4.65 -1.82 -1.60
N ILE A 114 -3.77 -1.70 -0.60
CA ILE A 114 -2.74 -2.70 -0.32
C ILE A 114 -3.38 -4.05 0.03
N HIS A 115 -4.37 -4.05 0.92
CA HIS A 115 -5.02 -5.28 1.37
C HIS A 115 -5.74 -5.99 0.22
N ALA A 116 -6.46 -5.25 -0.63
CA ALA A 116 -7.17 -5.80 -1.78
C ALA A 116 -6.23 -6.46 -2.81
N ALA A 117 -5.05 -5.87 -3.04
CA ALA A 117 -4.03 -6.47 -3.90
C ALA A 117 -3.56 -7.82 -3.34
N ARG A 118 -3.24 -7.85 -2.04
CA ARG A 118 -2.75 -9.07 -1.37
C ARG A 118 -3.81 -10.17 -1.27
N LEU A 119 -5.09 -9.82 -1.09
CA LEU A 119 -6.19 -10.80 -1.13
C LEU A 119 -6.37 -11.44 -2.52
N GLN A 120 -6.00 -10.72 -3.58
CA GLN A 120 -5.97 -11.24 -4.94
C GLN A 120 -4.66 -11.98 -5.26
N GLU A 121 -3.80 -12.20 -4.26
CA GLU A 121 -2.47 -12.81 -4.41
C GLU A 121 -1.60 -12.05 -5.43
N LYS A 122 -1.78 -10.72 -5.49
CA LYS A 122 -1.04 -9.82 -6.38
C LYS A 122 -0.02 -8.99 -5.62
N ASN A 123 1.07 -8.64 -6.31
CA ASN A 123 2.13 -7.85 -5.71
C ASN A 123 1.84 -6.36 -5.84
N VAL A 124 2.08 -5.64 -4.75
CA VAL A 124 1.88 -4.20 -4.64
C VAL A 124 3.16 -3.47 -4.28
N LEU A 125 3.48 -2.42 -5.04
CA LEU A 125 4.57 -1.49 -4.73
C LEU A 125 4.01 -0.21 -4.10
N VAL A 126 4.49 0.14 -2.92
CA VAL A 126 4.23 1.45 -2.29
C VAL A 126 5.48 2.31 -2.43
N HIS A 127 5.39 3.41 -3.16
CA HIS A 127 6.53 4.27 -3.42
C HIS A 127 6.26 5.76 -3.18
N CYS A 128 7.32 6.50 -2.91
CA CYS A 128 7.32 7.96 -2.94
C CYS A 128 8.54 8.45 -3.72
N LEU A 129 9.05 9.65 -3.45
CA LEU A 129 10.25 10.13 -4.14
C LEU A 129 11.50 9.30 -3.77
N MET A 130 11.74 9.11 -2.48
CA MET A 130 12.97 8.47 -1.96
C MET A 130 12.74 7.09 -1.35
N GLY A 131 11.50 6.66 -1.15
CA GLY A 131 11.21 5.41 -0.43
C GLY A 131 11.62 5.42 1.04
N VAL A 132 11.60 6.59 1.67
CA VAL A 132 12.10 6.83 3.04
C VAL A 132 10.99 7.24 4.00
N SER A 133 10.09 8.14 3.58
CA SER A 133 9.16 8.82 4.50
C SER A 133 7.68 8.56 4.19
N ARG A 134 7.08 9.22 3.18
CA ARG A 134 5.65 9.07 2.84
C ARG A 134 5.22 7.62 2.60
N SER A 135 5.90 6.92 1.69
CA SER A 135 5.57 5.51 1.39
C SER A 135 5.82 4.59 2.58
N ALA A 136 6.91 4.81 3.32
CA ALA A 136 7.20 4.04 4.52
C ALA A 136 6.13 4.25 5.61
N ALA A 137 5.60 5.47 5.74
CA ALA A 137 4.50 5.75 6.66
C ALA A 137 3.22 5.02 6.27
N PHE A 138 2.90 4.93 4.97
CA PHE A 138 1.76 4.14 4.51
C PHE A 138 1.92 2.64 4.77
N VAL A 139 3.11 2.09 4.50
CA VAL A 139 3.39 0.69 4.82
C VAL A 139 3.30 0.45 6.33
N ALA A 140 3.84 1.35 7.16
CA ALA A 140 3.71 1.26 8.62
C ALA A 140 2.24 1.29 9.08
N ALA A 141 1.42 2.19 8.52
CA ALA A 141 -0.01 2.25 8.83
C ALA A 141 -0.73 0.95 8.45
N TYR A 142 -0.38 0.36 7.30
CA TYR A 142 -0.91 -0.94 6.90
C TYR A 142 -0.52 -2.05 7.87
N LEU A 143 0.77 -2.17 8.23
CA LEU A 143 1.23 -3.19 9.19
C LEU A 143 0.54 -3.04 10.55
N LEU A 144 0.43 -1.81 11.06
CA LEU A 144 -0.30 -1.52 12.30
C LEU A 144 -1.77 -1.94 12.23
N SER A 145 -2.39 -1.88 11.05
CA SER A 145 -3.80 -2.22 10.83
C SER A 145 -4.01 -3.71 10.52
N ALA A 146 -3.05 -4.35 9.85
CA ALA A 146 -3.13 -5.73 9.36
C ALA A 146 -2.42 -6.75 10.27
N THR A 147 -1.79 -6.32 11.37
CA THR A 147 -1.09 -7.20 12.34
C THR A 147 -1.28 -6.71 13.77
N HIS A 148 -1.13 -7.56 14.79
CA HIS A 148 -1.22 -7.14 16.20
C HIS A 148 -0.06 -6.27 16.72
N LEU A 149 0.88 -5.92 15.85
CA LEU A 149 2.11 -5.24 16.24
C LEU A 149 1.86 -3.82 16.73
N ASN A 150 2.71 -3.40 17.68
CA ASN A 150 2.80 -2.03 18.15
C ASN A 150 3.74 -1.20 17.26
N TYR A 151 3.79 0.10 17.54
CA TYR A 151 4.60 1.06 16.79
C TYR A 151 6.09 0.68 16.72
N GLU A 152 6.69 0.30 17.85
CA GLU A 152 8.12 -0.04 17.92
C GLU A 152 8.43 -1.32 17.15
N GLU A 153 7.57 -2.34 17.27
CA GLU A 153 7.71 -3.60 16.54
C GLU A 153 7.63 -3.38 15.02
N VAL A 154 6.68 -2.56 14.55
CA VAL A 154 6.53 -2.23 13.14
C VAL A 154 7.78 -1.49 12.61
N PHE A 155 8.29 -0.51 13.35
CA PHE A 155 9.46 0.24 12.89
C PHE A 155 10.76 -0.55 12.99
N SER A 156 10.90 -1.42 13.99
CA SER A 156 12.00 -2.38 14.08
C SER A 156 12.00 -3.30 12.86
N PHE A 157 10.84 -3.89 12.53
CA PHE A 157 10.67 -4.75 11.36
C PHE A 157 10.91 -4.01 10.03
N LEU A 158 10.35 -2.83 9.86
CA LEU A 158 10.57 -2.04 8.64
C LEU A 158 12.04 -1.66 8.47
N SER A 159 12.74 -1.35 9.57
CA SER A 159 14.16 -0.98 9.51
C SER A 159 15.06 -2.19 9.24
N SER A 160 14.65 -3.40 9.65
CA SER A 160 15.39 -4.62 9.32
C SER A 160 15.24 -5.02 7.85
N ARG A 161 14.11 -4.68 7.22
CA ARG A 161 13.86 -4.91 5.78
C ARG A 161 14.41 -3.80 4.89
N ARG A 162 14.22 -2.55 5.30
CA ARG A 162 14.66 -1.36 4.57
C ARG A 162 15.30 -0.35 5.55
N PRO A 163 16.62 -0.45 5.81
CA PRO A 163 17.33 0.35 6.84
C PRO A 163 17.18 1.87 6.69
N MET A 164 16.86 2.32 5.48
CA MET A 164 16.67 3.72 5.18
C MET A 164 15.26 4.25 5.47
N VAL A 165 14.35 3.46 6.02
CA VAL A 165 13.03 3.92 6.50
C VAL A 165 13.19 4.96 7.61
N ASN A 166 12.59 6.14 7.41
CA ASN A 166 12.54 7.23 8.37
C ASN A 166 11.47 8.25 7.94
N PRO A 167 10.20 7.99 8.27
CA PRO A 167 9.16 8.99 8.17
C PRO A 167 9.55 10.27 8.89
N ASN A 168 9.17 11.40 8.31
CA ASN A 168 9.36 12.68 8.97
C ASN A 168 8.66 12.69 10.34
N PHE A 169 9.09 13.61 11.21
CA PHE A 169 8.62 13.65 12.60
C PHE A 169 7.09 13.76 12.74
N GLY A 170 6.44 14.58 11.88
CA GLY A 170 5.00 14.73 11.91
C GLY A 170 4.25 13.44 11.56
N PHE A 171 4.74 12.69 10.58
CA PHE A 171 4.17 11.38 10.20
C PHE A 171 4.40 10.34 11.28
N ARG A 172 5.57 10.31 11.90
CA ARG A 172 5.84 9.45 13.08
C ARG A 172 4.83 9.72 14.18
N MET A 173 4.55 10.99 14.48
CA MET A 173 3.58 11.32 15.52
C MET A 173 2.15 10.95 15.16
N GLN A 174 1.75 11.10 13.91
CA GLN A 174 0.45 10.62 13.44
C GLN A 174 0.35 9.09 13.53
N LEU A 175 1.40 8.36 13.14
CA LEU A 175 1.44 6.89 13.27
C LEU A 175 1.42 6.41 14.71
N TYR A 176 2.13 7.07 15.61
CA TYR A 176 2.12 6.76 17.04
C TYR A 176 0.71 6.96 17.62
N LYS A 177 0.08 8.11 17.34
CA LYS A 177 -1.31 8.40 17.74
C LYS A 177 -2.29 7.41 17.13
N TYR A 178 -2.12 7.06 15.86
CA TYR A 178 -2.92 6.06 15.17
C TYR A 178 -2.80 4.69 15.84
N CYS A 179 -1.58 4.26 16.17
CA CYS A 179 -1.32 3.00 16.87
C CYS A 179 -2.03 2.93 18.22
N ALA A 180 -1.99 4.01 19.02
CA ALA A 180 -2.64 4.07 20.32
C ALA A 180 -4.16 4.35 20.25
N GLY A 181 -4.64 4.84 19.11
CA GLY A 181 -6.00 5.32 18.94
C GLY A 181 -7.01 4.25 18.50
N PRO A 182 -8.33 4.53 18.67
CA PRO A 182 -9.39 3.62 18.25
C PRO A 182 -9.47 3.46 16.72
N ARG A 183 -8.91 4.40 15.95
CA ARG A 183 -8.91 4.36 14.49
C ARG A 183 -8.19 3.12 13.94
N ARG A 184 -7.05 2.72 14.54
CA ARG A 184 -6.37 1.48 14.19
C ARG A 184 -7.27 0.25 14.40
N ASN A 185 -7.96 0.17 15.54
CA ASN A 185 -8.81 -0.97 15.85
C ASN A 185 -9.98 -1.08 14.85
N LYS A 186 -10.62 0.05 14.55
CA LYS A 186 -11.68 0.11 13.53
C LYS A 186 -11.17 -0.32 12.16
N GLU A 187 -9.99 0.15 11.76
CA GLU A 187 -9.40 -0.23 10.47
C GLU A 187 -9.01 -1.71 10.44
N ARG A 188 -8.45 -2.25 11.53
CA ARG A 188 -8.16 -3.68 11.66
C ARG A 188 -9.42 -4.51 11.49
N GLU A 189 -10.49 -4.20 12.22
CA GLU A 189 -11.77 -4.88 12.10
C GLU A 189 -12.33 -4.78 10.69
N ARG A 190 -12.19 -3.62 10.06
CA ARG A 190 -12.61 -3.41 8.67
C ARG A 190 -11.85 -4.34 7.73
N LEU A 191 -10.53 -4.45 7.86
CA LEU A 191 -9.70 -5.30 7.00
C LEU A 191 -9.94 -6.79 7.24
N THR A 192 -9.99 -7.24 8.50
CA THR A 192 -10.15 -8.67 8.82
C THR A 192 -11.53 -9.22 8.46
N ARG A 193 -12.56 -8.36 8.36
CA ARG A 193 -13.92 -8.74 7.97
C ARG A 193 -14.19 -8.74 6.46
N LEU A 194 -13.21 -8.37 5.62
CA LEU A 194 -13.41 -8.34 4.17
C LEU A 194 -13.63 -9.75 3.58
N SER A 195 -12.94 -10.76 4.11
CA SER A 195 -13.06 -12.15 3.68
C SER A 195 -12.43 -13.11 4.69
N ASP A 196 -12.72 -14.41 4.60
CA ASP A 196 -12.00 -15.42 5.39
C ASP A 196 -10.49 -15.40 5.13
N ARG A 197 -10.09 -15.17 3.86
CA ARG A 197 -8.67 -15.03 3.48
C ARG A 197 -7.98 -13.84 4.16
N SER A 198 -8.74 -12.81 4.55
CA SER A 198 -8.19 -11.68 5.31
C SER A 198 -7.70 -12.09 6.68
N LEU A 199 -8.39 -13.04 7.32
CA LEU A 199 -7.98 -13.58 8.61
C LEU A 199 -6.75 -14.48 8.48
N ASP A 200 -6.69 -15.31 7.43
CA ASP A 200 -5.51 -16.12 7.14
C ASP A 200 -4.28 -15.24 6.88
N LEU A 201 -4.44 -14.18 6.08
CA LEU A 201 -3.39 -13.21 5.78
C LEU A 201 -2.90 -12.51 7.06
N PHE A 202 -3.83 -12.13 7.94
CA PHE A 202 -3.54 -11.51 9.22
C PHE A 202 -2.62 -12.38 10.10
N TYR A 203 -2.96 -13.67 10.24
CA TYR A 203 -2.15 -14.60 11.03
C TYR A 203 -0.80 -14.90 10.37
N ALA A 204 -0.78 -15.06 9.04
CA ALA A 204 0.45 -15.28 8.28
C ALA A 204 1.43 -14.12 8.47
N ASP A 205 0.95 -12.86 8.42
CA ASP A 205 1.78 -11.68 8.61
C ASP A 205 2.31 -11.56 10.03
N CYS A 206 1.48 -11.82 11.05
CA CYS A 206 1.93 -11.81 12.44
C CYS A 206 3.04 -12.83 12.67
N HIS A 207 2.86 -14.06 12.17
CA HIS A 207 3.86 -15.12 12.27
C HIS A 207 5.14 -14.81 11.49
N PHE A 208 5.02 -14.21 10.30
CA PHE A 208 6.17 -13.83 9.47
C PHE A 208 7.05 -12.78 10.15
N ILE A 209 6.44 -11.82 10.85
CA ILE A 209 7.17 -10.71 11.50
C ILE A 209 7.71 -11.14 12.86
N SER A 210 6.89 -11.83 13.66
CA SER A 210 7.27 -12.28 14.99
C SER A 210 6.74 -13.69 15.23
N PRO A 211 7.54 -14.73 14.95
CA PRO A 211 7.14 -16.13 15.11
C PRO A 211 6.73 -16.49 16.54
N GLN A 212 7.19 -15.72 17.53
CA GLN A 212 6.88 -15.90 18.94
C GLN A 212 5.53 -15.30 19.34
N ILE A 213 4.95 -14.41 18.53
CA ILE A 213 3.61 -13.84 18.73
C ILE A 213 2.62 -14.75 18.02
N VAL A 214 2.24 -15.83 18.69
CA VAL A 214 1.13 -16.69 18.24
C VAL A 214 -0.10 -16.37 19.11
N PRO A 215 -1.04 -15.51 18.68
CA PRO A 215 -2.42 -15.68 19.15
C PRO A 215 -2.84 -17.09 18.72
N PRO A 216 -3.62 -17.86 19.49
CA PRO A 216 -3.81 -19.28 19.23
C PRO A 216 -4.47 -19.52 17.86
N VAL A 217 -3.64 -19.69 16.83
CA VAL A 217 -3.98 -20.09 15.45
C VAL A 217 -4.78 -21.38 15.47
N THR A 218 -4.56 -22.20 16.51
CA THR A 218 -5.22 -23.49 16.71
C THR A 218 -6.70 -23.38 17.07
N ALA A 219 -7.21 -22.28 17.63
CA ALA A 219 -8.60 -22.22 18.11
C ALA A 219 -9.62 -22.07 16.97
N HIS A 220 -9.35 -21.22 15.98
CA HIS A 220 -10.24 -21.04 14.81
C HIS A 220 -10.11 -22.19 13.80
N LEU A 221 -8.89 -22.71 13.58
CA LEU A 221 -8.67 -23.89 12.74
C LEU A 221 -9.27 -25.18 13.37
N ARG A 222 -9.20 -25.35 14.70
CA ARG A 222 -9.90 -26.45 15.40
C ARG A 222 -11.42 -26.34 15.30
N ARG A 223 -11.99 -25.12 15.32
CA ARG A 223 -13.43 -24.91 15.09
C ARG A 223 -13.85 -25.26 13.66
N ARG A 224 -12.97 -25.10 12.67
CA ARG A 224 -13.22 -25.55 11.29
C ARG A 224 -13.15 -27.07 11.15
N ARG A 225 -12.14 -27.73 11.74
CA ARG A 225 -12.05 -29.21 11.74
C ARG A 225 -13.22 -29.87 12.48
N SER A 226 -13.62 -29.34 13.64
CA SER A 226 -14.76 -29.87 14.40
C SER A 226 -16.12 -29.62 13.74
N LYS A 227 -16.27 -28.56 12.93
CA LYS A 227 -17.47 -28.38 12.09
C LYS A 227 -17.51 -29.35 10.91
N SER A 228 -16.37 -29.73 10.32
CA SER A 228 -16.33 -30.74 9.24
C SER A 228 -16.36 -32.18 9.73
N GLU A 229 -15.94 -32.45 10.98
CA GLU A 229 -15.92 -33.81 11.56
C GLU A 229 -17.24 -34.20 12.24
N ASN A 230 -18.05 -33.22 12.70
CA ASN A 230 -19.35 -33.49 13.32
C ASN A 230 -20.51 -33.71 12.32
N ASP A 231 -20.28 -33.54 11.02
CA ASP A 231 -21.28 -33.82 9.97
C ASP A 231 -21.19 -35.26 9.40
N LEU A 232 -20.41 -36.14 10.05
CA LEU A 232 -20.32 -37.58 9.76
C LEU A 232 -21.02 -38.42 10.84
N GLN A 233 -22.28 -38.12 11.12
CA GLN A 233 -23.21 -39.10 11.68
C GLN A 233 -24.40 -39.20 10.75
N VAL A 234 -24.46 -40.33 10.05
CA VAL A 234 -25.53 -40.73 9.13
C VAL A 234 -26.73 -41.20 9.96
N PRO A 235 -27.93 -40.60 9.77
CA PRO A 235 -29.18 -41.33 9.92
C PRO A 235 -29.70 -41.70 8.54
N GLN A 236 -30.01 -42.97 8.37
CA GLN A 236 -30.65 -43.52 7.18
C GLN A 236 -32.06 -42.92 7.02
N GLY A 237 -32.42 -42.44 5.82
CA GLY A 237 -33.82 -42.14 5.51
C GLY A 237 -34.06 -41.19 4.33
N SER A 238 -34.50 -41.78 3.21
CA SER A 238 -35.25 -41.21 2.08
C SER A 238 -34.65 -40.05 1.26
N SER A 239 -34.39 -40.41 0.00
CA SER A 239 -34.11 -39.61 -1.18
C SER A 239 -34.81 -38.25 -1.28
N GLN A 240 -34.04 -37.17 -1.43
CA GLN A 240 -34.31 -36.11 -2.41
C GLN A 240 -33.00 -35.57 -2.97
N VAL A 241 -32.85 -35.69 -4.30
CA VAL A 241 -31.78 -35.04 -5.06
C VAL A 241 -32.06 -33.55 -5.09
N PHE A 242 -31.19 -32.73 -4.49
CA PHE A 242 -31.16 -31.29 -4.75
C PHE A 242 -29.92 -30.96 -5.58
N SER A 243 -30.17 -30.48 -6.79
CA SER A 243 -29.18 -30.04 -7.77
C SER A 243 -28.33 -28.87 -7.24
N ILE A 244 -27.02 -28.97 -7.43
CA ILE A 244 -26.06 -27.87 -7.20
C ILE A 244 -26.34 -26.78 -8.25
N PRO A 245 -26.55 -25.50 -7.88
CA PRO A 245 -26.66 -24.44 -8.87
C PRO A 245 -25.30 -24.17 -9.54
N ASN A 246 -25.35 -24.09 -10.86
CA ASN A 246 -24.24 -23.83 -11.76
C ASN A 246 -23.59 -22.45 -11.47
N LEU A 247 -22.26 -22.41 -11.34
CA LEU A 247 -21.47 -21.22 -10.99
C LEU A 247 -21.42 -20.13 -12.07
N SER A 248 -22.19 -20.25 -13.15
CA SER A 248 -22.28 -19.26 -14.23
C SER A 248 -23.34 -18.15 -14.01
N GLN A 249 -24.01 -18.10 -12.85
CA GLN A 249 -25.11 -17.14 -12.59
C GLN A 249 -24.92 -16.21 -11.38
N LEU A 250 -23.71 -16.05 -10.82
CA LEU A 250 -23.48 -15.01 -9.81
C LEU A 250 -23.36 -13.63 -10.47
N HIS A 251 -24.52 -13.03 -10.73
CA HIS A 251 -24.68 -11.63 -11.12
C HIS A 251 -24.16 -10.70 -10.02
N ILE A 252 -23.35 -9.73 -10.43
CA ILE A 252 -22.83 -8.64 -9.59
C ILE A 252 -23.97 -7.64 -9.40
N ASP A 253 -24.89 -7.90 -8.49
CA ASP A 253 -25.92 -6.92 -8.11
C ASP A 253 -26.29 -7.12 -6.63
N HIS A 254 -25.55 -6.44 -5.73
CA HIS A 254 -26.01 -5.85 -4.46
C HIS A 254 -24.80 -5.36 -3.63
N PHE A 255 -24.14 -4.31 -4.11
CA PHE A 255 -23.45 -3.37 -3.23
C PHE A 255 -24.33 -2.11 -3.15
N PRO A 256 -24.69 -1.59 -1.96
CA PRO A 256 -25.37 -0.30 -1.88
C PRO A 256 -24.44 0.78 -2.46
N SER A 257 -24.92 1.42 -3.53
CA SER A 257 -24.20 2.37 -4.34
C SER A 257 -23.79 3.60 -3.52
N ILE A 258 -22.49 3.78 -3.28
CA ILE A 258 -21.94 5.08 -2.88
C ILE A 258 -21.63 5.82 -4.18
N THR A 259 -22.55 6.67 -4.61
CA THR A 259 -22.38 7.55 -5.78
C THR A 259 -21.52 8.75 -5.40
N ILE A 260 -20.36 8.91 -6.04
CA ILE A 260 -19.57 10.16 -6.05
C ILE A 260 -19.89 10.86 -7.39
N PRO A 261 -20.36 12.12 -7.40
CA PRO A 261 -20.84 12.74 -8.63
C PRO A 261 -19.66 13.19 -9.51
N PHE A 262 -19.67 12.78 -10.77
CA PHE A 262 -18.97 13.48 -11.85
C PHE A 262 -20.02 13.87 -12.88
N ASP A 263 -20.39 15.14 -12.88
CA ASP A 263 -21.13 15.77 -13.97
C ASP A 263 -20.15 16.15 -15.07
N CYS A 264 -20.33 15.58 -16.26
CA CYS A 264 -20.06 16.28 -17.52
C CYS A 264 -20.79 15.56 -18.65
N LYS A 265 -21.99 16.06 -18.99
CA LYS A 265 -22.70 15.73 -20.22
C LYS A 265 -22.08 16.52 -21.36
N ILE A 266 -21.59 15.84 -22.41
CA ILE A 266 -21.79 16.30 -23.79
C ILE A 266 -22.05 15.08 -24.68
N THR A 267 -23.23 15.08 -25.29
CA THR A 267 -23.71 14.13 -26.29
C THR A 267 -23.39 14.55 -27.73
N GLN A 268 -23.39 13.54 -28.61
CA GLN A 268 -23.60 13.53 -30.08
C GLN A 268 -22.33 13.32 -30.93
N LYS A 269 -22.32 12.57 -32.05
CA LYS A 269 -23.15 11.53 -32.70
C LYS A 269 -22.25 10.91 -33.82
N ARG A 270 -22.41 9.58 -34.07
CA ARG A 270 -22.28 8.75 -35.32
C ARG A 270 -21.75 9.43 -36.62
N SER A 271 -21.00 8.83 -37.57
CA SER A 271 -20.57 7.46 -37.98
C SER A 271 -19.64 7.58 -39.24
N PRO A 272 -19.46 6.61 -40.17
CA PRO A 272 -18.26 5.77 -40.28
C PRO A 272 -17.50 5.80 -41.64
N ALA A 273 -16.39 5.05 -41.65
CA ALA A 273 -15.79 4.33 -42.79
C ALA A 273 -14.87 5.07 -43.80
N ALA A 274 -13.66 4.49 -43.92
CA ALA A 274 -13.08 3.91 -45.13
C ALA A 274 -11.81 4.55 -45.76
N VAL A 275 -10.98 3.61 -46.24
CA VAL A 275 -10.05 3.63 -47.39
C VAL A 275 -8.57 3.98 -47.16
N LEU A 276 -7.76 2.94 -47.40
CA LEU A 276 -6.37 2.87 -47.84
C LEU A 276 -5.85 4.07 -48.64
N LEU A 277 -4.57 4.42 -48.45
CA LEU A 277 -3.58 4.33 -49.52
C LEU A 277 -2.15 4.56 -49.00
N THR A 278 -1.29 3.64 -49.43
CA THR A 278 0.17 3.67 -49.39
C THR A 278 0.74 4.86 -50.16
N SER A 279 1.83 5.45 -49.67
CA SER A 279 2.88 5.93 -50.57
C SER A 279 4.23 6.01 -49.83
N ARG A 280 5.21 5.36 -50.43
CA ARG A 280 6.64 5.41 -50.10
C ARG A 280 7.17 6.77 -50.51
N TYR A 281 8.01 7.41 -49.71
CA TYR A 281 9.01 8.34 -50.26
C TYR A 281 10.28 8.30 -49.41
N THR A 282 11.34 7.75 -50.01
CA THR A 282 12.71 7.76 -49.52
C THR A 282 13.47 8.95 -50.15
N LYS A 283 14.15 9.71 -49.27
CA LYS A 283 15.41 10.52 -49.38
C LYS A 283 15.81 11.19 -50.72
N PRO A 284 16.51 12.34 -50.60
CA PRO A 284 17.96 12.30 -50.83
C PRO A 284 18.80 13.06 -49.77
N PRO A 285 20.15 12.96 -49.81
CA PRO A 285 21.05 13.39 -48.74
C PRO A 285 21.86 14.67 -49.05
N LYS A 286 22.67 15.05 -48.04
CA LYS A 286 23.86 15.92 -48.03
C LYS A 286 23.63 17.42 -47.86
N GLN A 287 24.18 17.98 -46.78
CA GLN A 287 25.53 18.56 -46.77
C GLN A 287 26.23 18.20 -45.46
#